data_AF-A0A3B9QTY3-F1
#
_entry.id   AF-A0A3B9QTY3-F1
#
_cell.length_a   1.000
_cell.length_b   1.000
_cell.length_c   1.000
_cell.angle_alpha   90.00
_cell.angle_beta   90.00
_cell.angle_gamma   90.00
#
_symmetry.space_group_name_H-M   'P 1'
#
loop_
_entity.id
_entity.type
_entity.pdbx_description
1 polymer ?
#
loop_
_entity_poly.entity_id
_entity_poly.type
_entity_poly.pdbx_seq_one_letter_code
_entity_poly.pdbx_strand_id
1 'polypeptide(L)'
;MPEMSTNSSRRWLYGIGAFVVAVIVIVAAALVVNRSSGSDIEAAEEIAAASPVVGAVPAEGADNSAPDTDAVASALAGPAADGALGQVTGHVTDVATGEEIWSANPDRTLVPASATKLTTATAALLTLPVDDRVET
;
A
#
# COMPACT_ATOMS: atom_id res chain seq x y z
N MET A 1 -21.62 -68.42 -11.11
CA MET A 1 -21.19 -67.45 -10.07
C MET A 1 -19.67 -67.46 -10.05
N PRO A 2 -18.97 -66.42 -10.52
CA PRO A 2 -17.51 -66.41 -10.44
C PRO A 2 -17.07 -66.01 -9.02
N GLU A 3 -16.28 -66.87 -8.38
CA GLU A 3 -15.64 -66.56 -7.10
C GLU A 3 -14.61 -65.45 -7.31
N MET A 4 -14.85 -64.30 -6.68
CA MET A 4 -13.93 -63.18 -6.68
C MET A 4 -12.74 -63.53 -5.76
N SER A 5 -11.58 -63.79 -6.36
CA SER A 5 -10.34 -64.07 -5.62
C SER A 5 -10.06 -63.02 -4.53
N THR A 6 -10.12 -63.43 -3.26
CA THR A 6 -9.95 -62.56 -2.08
C THR A 6 -8.61 -61.82 -2.06
N ASN A 7 -7.59 -62.33 -2.75
CA ASN A 7 -6.26 -61.74 -2.80
C ASN A 7 -6.15 -60.50 -3.71
N SER A 8 -6.93 -60.42 -4.80
CA SER A 8 -6.88 -59.25 -5.70
C SER A 8 -7.50 -58.02 -5.03
N SER A 9 -8.62 -58.20 -4.33
CA SER A 9 -9.30 -57.14 -3.56
C SER A 9 -8.42 -56.60 -2.42
N ARG A 10 -7.70 -57.47 -1.70
CA ARG A 10 -6.75 -57.05 -0.66
C ARG A 10 -5.57 -56.24 -1.22
N ARG A 11 -4.98 -56.67 -2.34
CA ARG A 11 -3.88 -55.94 -3.01
C ARG A 11 -4.33 -54.59 -3.56
N TRP A 12 -5.56 -54.51 -4.06
CA TRP A 12 -6.19 -53.25 -4.49
C TRP A 12 -6.44 -52.29 -3.31
N LEU A 13 -6.91 -52.80 -2.18
CA LEU A 13 -7.08 -52.03 -0.94
C LEU A 13 -5.75 -51.52 -0.39
N TYR A 14 -4.68 -52.31 -0.43
CA TYR A 14 -3.33 -51.84 -0.05
C TYR A 14 -2.81 -50.77 -1.01
N GLY A 15 -3.09 -50.88 -2.31
CA GLY A 15 -2.76 -49.85 -3.29
C GLY A 15 -3.48 -48.53 -3.02
N ILE A 16 -4.77 -48.58 -2.69
CA ILE A 16 -5.54 -47.38 -2.29
C ILE A 16 -4.98 -46.79 -0.99
N GLY A 17 -4.72 -47.62 0.01
CA GLY A 17 -4.13 -47.18 1.27
C GLY A 17 -2.79 -46.47 1.08
N ALA A 18 -1.90 -47.06 0.27
CA ALA A 18 -0.61 -46.45 -0.05
C ALA A 18 -0.76 -45.12 -0.81
N PHE A 19 -1.71 -45.03 -1.74
CA PHE A 19 -1.99 -43.81 -2.48
C PHE A 19 -2.52 -42.69 -1.57
N VAL A 20 -3.47 -43.00 -0.69
CA VAL A 20 -4.03 -42.03 0.27
C VAL A 20 -2.94 -41.49 1.20
N VAL A 21 -2.07 -42.38 1.71
CA VAL A 21 -0.94 -41.97 2.56
C VAL A 21 0.02 -41.06 1.79
N ALA A 22 0.35 -41.38 0.54
CA ALA A 22 1.20 -40.54 -0.29
C ALA A 22 0.60 -39.15 -0.52
N VAL A 23 -0.70 -39.06 -0.80
CA VAL A 23 -1.41 -37.78 -0.96
C VAL A 23 -1.37 -36.95 0.33
N ILE A 24 -1.62 -37.58 1.49
CA ILE A 24 -1.57 -36.88 2.79
C ILE A 24 -0.18 -36.30 3.04
N VAL A 25 0.89 -37.06 2.75
CA VAL A 25 2.27 -36.60 2.92
C VAL A 25 2.58 -35.42 2.00
N ILE A 26 2.15 -35.47 0.73
CA ILE A 26 2.35 -34.37 -0.23
C ILE A 26 1.61 -33.11 0.22
N VAL A 27 0.36 -33.23 0.66
CA VAL A 27 -0.42 -32.09 1.16
C VAL A 27 0.21 -31.49 2.42
N ALA A 28 0.65 -32.33 3.36
CA ALA A 28 1.34 -31.87 4.56
C ALA A 28 2.64 -31.13 4.22
N ALA A 29 3.45 -31.66 3.30
CA ALA A 29 4.67 -31.02 2.84
C ALA A 29 4.38 -29.67 2.15
N ALA A 30 3.37 -29.60 1.29
CA ALA A 30 2.95 -28.36 0.63
C ALA A 30 2.48 -27.30 1.63
N LEU A 31 1.73 -27.69 2.67
CA LEU A 31 1.30 -26.79 3.73
C LEU A 31 2.47 -26.26 4.58
N VAL A 32 3.47 -27.10 4.86
CA VAL A 32 4.69 -26.69 5.57
C VAL A 32 5.48 -25.69 4.74
N VAL A 33 5.70 -25.98 3.46
CA VAL A 33 6.40 -25.06 2.53
C VAL A 33 5.64 -23.75 2.42
N ASN A 34 4.31 -23.77 2.26
CA ASN A 34 3.51 -22.56 2.17
C ASN A 34 3.58 -21.70 3.43
N ARG A 35 3.68 -22.32 4.62
CA ARG A 35 3.86 -21.60 5.89
C ARG A 35 5.28 -21.02 6.03
N SER A 36 6.31 -21.75 5.59
CA SER A 36 7.70 -21.28 5.65
C SER A 36 8.06 -20.26 4.57
N SER A 37 7.28 -20.19 3.49
CA SER A 37 7.45 -19.20 2.42
C SER A 37 6.81 -17.84 2.74
N GLY A 38 6.10 -17.72 3.86
CA GLY A 38 5.73 -16.41 4.39
C GLY A 38 7.00 -15.71 4.82
N SER A 39 7.40 -14.65 4.13
CA SER A 39 8.44 -13.76 4.61
C SER A 39 8.01 -13.22 5.97
N ASP A 40 8.80 -13.46 7.01
CA ASP A 40 8.70 -12.74 8.27
C ASP A 40 9.01 -11.27 7.98
N ILE A 41 7.98 -10.51 7.62
CA ILE A 41 8.07 -9.06 7.51
C ILE A 41 8.00 -8.57 8.96
N GLU A 42 9.17 -8.27 9.54
CA GLU A 42 9.20 -7.56 10.81
C GLU A 42 8.30 -6.33 10.70
N ALA A 43 7.50 -6.09 11.74
CA ALA A 43 6.66 -4.91 11.80
C ALA A 43 7.56 -3.69 11.60
N ALA A 44 7.30 -2.94 10.53
CA ALA A 44 8.06 -1.72 10.24
C ALA A 44 8.02 -0.83 11.50
N GLU A 45 9.18 -0.33 11.91
CA GLU A 45 9.27 0.66 12.97
C GLU A 45 8.28 1.79 12.65
N GLU A 46 7.43 2.13 13.63
CA GLU A 46 6.43 3.17 13.45
C GLU A 46 7.15 4.49 13.19
N ILE A 47 7.16 4.91 11.92
CA ILE A 47 7.67 6.23 11.56
C ILE A 47 6.73 7.24 12.17
N ALA A 48 7.23 8.03 13.11
CA ALA A 48 6.48 9.11 13.73
C ALA A 48 5.82 9.97 12.63
N ALA A 49 4.53 10.30 12.84
CA ALA A 49 3.81 11.14 11.91
C ALA A 49 4.59 12.43 11.64
N ALA A 50 4.77 12.75 10.35
CA ALA A 50 5.48 13.95 9.96
C ALA A 50 4.74 15.18 10.50
N SER A 51 5.35 15.90 11.43
CA SER A 51 4.87 17.23 11.82
C SER A 51 5.25 18.23 10.73
N PRO A 52 4.35 19.14 10.32
CA PRO A 52 4.68 20.15 9.33
C PRO A 52 5.85 21.00 9.84
N VAL A 53 6.99 20.88 9.16
CA VAL A 53 8.22 21.65 9.47
C VAL A 53 8.23 23.02 8.79
N VAL A 54 7.38 23.20 7.79
CA VAL A 54 7.23 24.48 7.08
C VAL A 54 5.99 25.16 7.63
N GLY A 55 6.16 26.23 8.41
CA GLY A 55 5.07 27.14 8.70
C GLY A 55 4.62 27.81 7.40
N ALA A 56 3.31 27.98 7.21
CA ALA A 56 2.82 28.78 6.11
C ALA A 56 3.45 30.16 6.19
N VAL A 57 4.32 30.48 5.23
CA VAL A 57 4.72 31.86 4.98
C VAL A 57 3.74 32.36 3.95
N PRO A 58 2.76 33.22 4.32
CA PRO A 58 1.91 33.82 3.32
C PRO A 58 2.80 34.52 2.31
N ALA A 59 2.58 34.23 1.03
CA ALA A 59 3.26 34.98 -0.02
C ALA A 59 2.94 36.48 0.18
N GLU A 60 3.91 37.36 -0.04
CA GLU A 60 3.65 38.80 0.10
C GLU A 60 2.50 39.21 -0.85
N GLY A 61 1.46 39.82 -0.28
CA GLY A 61 0.24 40.19 -1.01
C GLY A 61 -0.82 39.09 -1.11
N ALA A 62 -0.64 37.93 -0.45
CA ALA A 62 -1.67 36.90 -0.39
C ALA A 62 -2.91 37.37 0.39
N ASP A 63 -4.08 37.00 -0.11
CA ASP A 63 -5.32 37.05 0.65
C ASP A 63 -5.23 36.01 1.78
N ASN A 64 -5.31 36.47 3.03
CA ASN A 64 -5.21 35.62 4.22
C ASN A 64 -6.60 35.20 4.73
N SER A 65 -7.66 35.45 3.95
CA SER A 65 -9.00 34.95 4.25
C SER A 65 -9.03 33.43 4.15
N ALA A 66 -9.79 32.78 5.03
CA ALA A 66 -9.98 31.34 4.99
C ALA A 66 -10.51 30.89 3.61
N PRO A 67 -10.05 29.76 3.06
CA PRO A 67 -10.57 29.23 1.80
C PRO A 67 -12.07 28.94 1.88
N ASP A 68 -12.79 29.22 0.80
CA ASP A 68 -14.19 28.79 0.64
C ASP A 68 -14.22 27.28 0.30
N THR A 69 -14.56 26.47 1.30
CA THR A 69 -14.59 25.00 1.19
C THR A 69 -15.62 24.51 0.17
N ASP A 70 -16.77 25.17 0.07
CA ASP A 70 -17.83 24.79 -0.87
C ASP A 70 -17.42 25.08 -2.31
N ALA A 71 -16.74 26.21 -2.53
CA ALA A 71 -16.17 26.54 -3.83
C ALA A 71 -15.09 25.51 -4.26
N VAL A 72 -14.21 25.09 -3.34
CA VAL A 72 -13.21 24.04 -3.62
C VAL A 72 -13.86 22.71 -3.96
N ALA A 73 -14.84 22.28 -3.16
CA ALA A 73 -15.57 21.03 -3.40
C ALA A 73 -16.32 21.06 -4.75
N SER A 74 -16.96 22.18 -5.08
CA SER A 74 -17.66 22.38 -6.35
C SER A 74 -16.70 22.30 -7.55
N ALA A 75 -15.53 22.94 -7.45
CA ALA A 75 -14.52 22.93 -8.50
C ALA A 75 -13.94 21.52 -8.73
N LEU A 76 -13.78 20.73 -7.67
CA LEU A 76 -13.18 19.39 -7.73
C LEU A 76 -14.20 18.28 -8.05
N ALA A 77 -15.51 18.54 -7.95
CA ALA A 77 -16.56 17.55 -8.16
C ALA A 77 -16.50 16.88 -9.55
N GLY A 78 -16.23 17.66 -10.60
CA GLY A 78 -16.11 17.14 -11.97
C GLY A 78 -14.90 16.21 -12.14
N PRO A 79 -13.66 16.72 -11.94
CA PRO A 79 -12.45 15.91 -12.07
C PRO A 79 -12.44 14.68 -11.16
N ALA A 80 -12.93 14.78 -9.92
CA ALA A 80 -12.94 13.66 -8.99
C ALA A 80 -13.91 12.54 -9.39
N ALA A 81 -14.94 12.85 -10.18
CA ALA A 81 -15.91 11.88 -10.68
C ALA A 81 -15.63 11.41 -12.12
N ASP A 82 -14.59 11.92 -12.77
CA ASP A 82 -14.27 11.59 -14.16
C ASP A 82 -13.68 10.19 -14.29
N GLY A 83 -14.48 9.25 -14.80
CA GLY A 83 -14.06 7.87 -15.04
C GLY A 83 -12.89 7.73 -16.03
N ALA A 84 -12.63 8.75 -16.87
CA ALA A 84 -11.46 8.75 -17.76
C ALA A 84 -10.13 8.89 -17.00
N LEU A 85 -10.15 9.47 -15.79
CA LEU A 85 -8.96 9.60 -14.93
C LEU A 85 -8.68 8.34 -14.10
N GLY A 86 -9.54 7.33 -14.20
CA GLY A 86 -9.44 6.11 -13.40
C GLY A 86 -9.70 6.41 -11.93
N GLN A 87 -8.84 5.90 -11.06
CA GLN A 87 -9.00 6.05 -9.61
C GLN A 87 -8.27 7.29 -9.12
N VAL A 88 -9.02 8.38 -8.91
CA VAL A 88 -8.49 9.63 -8.35
C VAL A 88 -8.41 9.53 -6.82
N THR A 89 -7.28 9.98 -6.29
CA THR A 89 -7.11 10.29 -4.88
C THR A 89 -6.68 11.74 -4.73
N GLY A 90 -6.97 12.36 -3.60
CA GLY A 90 -6.46 13.69 -3.31
C GLY A 90 -6.82 14.18 -1.90
N HIS A 91 -6.12 15.22 -1.49
CA HIS A 91 -6.28 15.89 -0.21
C HIS A 91 -5.89 17.35 -0.39
N VAL A 92 -6.71 18.25 0.11
CA VAL A 92 -6.46 19.70 0.10
C VAL A 92 -6.61 20.19 1.53
N THR A 93 -5.61 20.93 1.99
CA THR A 93 -5.58 21.50 3.34
C THR A 93 -5.41 23.02 3.25
N ASP A 94 -6.00 23.74 4.19
CA ASP A 94 -5.64 25.13 4.44
C ASP A 94 -4.26 25.15 5.12
N VAL A 95 -3.27 25.71 4.44
CA VAL A 95 -1.88 25.77 4.94
C VAL A 95 -1.74 26.63 6.20
N ALA A 96 -2.63 27.60 6.43
CA ALA A 96 -2.56 28.49 7.59
C ALA A 96 -3.00 27.78 8.88
N THR A 97 -4.03 26.93 8.79
CA THR A 97 -4.62 26.23 9.94
C THR A 97 -4.25 24.75 10.02
N GLY A 98 -3.86 24.15 8.91
CA GLY A 98 -3.69 22.69 8.75
C GLY A 98 -5.01 21.93 8.63
N GLU A 99 -6.14 22.61 8.48
CA GLU A 99 -7.45 21.95 8.35
C GLU A 99 -7.62 21.30 6.97
N GLU A 100 -8.14 20.07 6.92
CA GLU A 100 -8.55 19.45 5.66
C GLU A 100 -9.80 20.16 5.14
N ILE A 101 -9.76 20.70 3.92
CA ILE A 101 -10.89 21.38 3.29
C ILE A 101 -11.53 20.56 2.17
N TRP A 102 -10.85 19.52 1.69
CA TRP A 102 -11.39 18.54 0.74
C TRP A 102 -10.53 17.27 0.70
N SER A 103 -11.16 16.11 0.51
CA SER A 103 -10.45 14.85 0.28
C SER A 103 -11.21 13.88 -0.62
N ALA A 104 -10.47 13.01 -1.29
CA ALA A 104 -10.98 11.88 -2.05
C ALA A 104 -10.05 10.69 -1.85
N ASN A 105 -10.50 9.64 -1.16
CA ASN A 105 -9.72 8.44 -0.86
C ASN A 105 -8.27 8.72 -0.39
N PRO A 106 -8.04 9.62 0.59
CA PRO A 106 -6.70 10.14 0.91
C PRO A 106 -5.74 9.05 1.42
N ASP A 107 -6.26 8.01 2.08
CA ASP A 107 -5.45 6.92 2.65
C ASP A 107 -5.09 5.81 1.66
N ARG A 108 -5.54 5.93 0.40
CA ARG A 108 -5.28 4.92 -0.61
C ARG A 108 -3.85 5.05 -1.13
N THR A 109 -3.06 4.00 -0.95
CA THR A 109 -1.70 3.93 -1.50
C THR A 109 -1.70 3.89 -3.03
N LEU A 110 -0.92 4.79 -3.64
CA LEU A 110 -0.65 4.85 -5.08
C LEU A 110 0.86 4.91 -5.34
N VAL A 111 1.29 4.70 -6.59
CA VAL A 111 2.67 4.92 -7.02
C VAL A 111 2.85 6.42 -7.33
N PRO A 112 3.63 7.19 -6.54
CA PRO A 112 3.70 8.65 -6.64
C PRO A 112 4.47 9.18 -7.85
N ALA A 113 5.06 8.31 -8.67
CA ALA A 113 5.90 8.67 -9.82
C ALA A 113 6.95 9.74 -9.43
N SER A 114 6.98 10.89 -10.13
CA SER A 114 7.90 11.98 -9.82
C SER A 114 7.56 12.76 -8.55
N ALA A 115 6.37 12.62 -7.97
CA ALA A 115 6.05 13.25 -6.68
C ALA A 115 6.95 12.71 -5.54
N THR A 116 7.57 11.54 -5.72
CA THR A 116 8.68 11.04 -4.89
C THR A 116 9.78 12.08 -4.66
N LYS A 117 10.03 12.95 -5.64
CA LYS A 117 11.05 14.00 -5.54
C LYS A 117 10.78 14.98 -4.40
N LEU A 118 9.52 15.21 -4.01
CA LEU A 118 9.20 16.07 -2.88
C LEU A 118 9.76 15.48 -1.59
N THR A 119 9.52 14.19 -1.32
CA THR A 119 10.08 13.51 -0.15
C THR A 119 11.61 13.45 -0.20
N THR A 120 12.21 13.16 -1.36
CA THR A 120 13.67 13.16 -1.51
C THR A 120 14.28 14.54 -1.27
N ALA A 121 13.68 15.60 -1.83
CA ALA A 121 14.16 16.96 -1.66
C ALA A 121 14.03 17.42 -0.20
N THR A 122 12.89 17.16 0.45
CA THR A 122 12.70 17.47 1.87
C THR A 122 13.71 16.71 2.73
N ALA A 123 13.93 15.42 2.49
CA ALA A 123 14.94 14.64 3.22
C ALA A 123 16.35 15.20 3.01
N ALA A 124 16.71 15.56 1.78
CA ALA A 124 18.01 16.17 1.48
C ALA A 124 18.18 17.52 2.20
N LEU A 125 17.18 18.41 2.14
CA LEU A 125 17.22 19.71 2.80
C LEU A 125 17.27 19.62 4.33
N LEU A 126 16.66 18.58 4.92
CA LEU A 126 16.72 18.34 6.37
C LEU A 126 18.04 17.68 6.81
N THR A 127 18.75 17.02 5.91
CA THR A 127 19.94 16.20 6.25
C THR A 127 21.26 16.87 5.86
N LEU A 128 21.29 17.57 4.73
CA LEU A 128 22.50 18.17 4.16
C LEU A 128 22.68 19.62 4.63
N PRO A 129 23.94 20.11 4.78
CA PRO A 129 24.21 21.53 4.95
C PRO A 129 23.64 22.36 3.80
N VAL A 130 23.21 23.59 4.10
CA VAL A 130 22.61 24.50 3.09
C VAL A 130 23.58 24.85 1.95
N ASP A 131 24.88 24.79 2.23
CA ASP A 131 25.98 25.07 1.33
C ASP A 131 26.66 23.81 0.78
N ASP A 132 26.01 22.64 0.91
CA ASP A 132 26.55 21.38 0.39
C ASP A 132 26.80 21.44 -1.13
N ARG A 133 27.94 20.88 -1.56
CA ARG A 133 28.43 20.92 -2.94
C ARG A 133 28.94 19.56 -3.39
N VAL A 134 28.76 19.27 -4.68
CA VAL A 134 29.36 18.12 -5.34
C VAL A 134 30.56 18.62 -6.14
N GLU A 135 31.75 18.14 -5.79
CA GLU A 135 33.01 18.42 -6.51
C GLU A 135 33.08 17.59 -7.81
N THR A 136 33.76 18.11 -8.83
CA THR A 136 33.90 17.48 -10.17
C THR A 136 35.34 17.19 -10.54
#